data_AF-M0IWD5-F1
#
_entry.id   AF-M0IWD5-F1
#
_cell.length_a   1.000
_cell.length_b   1.000
_cell.length_c   1.000
_cell.angle_alpha   90.00
_cell.angle_beta   90.00
_cell.angle_gamma   90.00
#
_symmetry.space_group_name_H-M   'P 1'
#
loop_
_entity.id
_entity.type
_entity.pdbx_description
1 polymer ?
#
loop_
_entity_poly.entity_id
_entity_poly.type
_entity_poly.pdbx_seq_one_letter_code
_entity_poly.pdbx_strand_id
1 'polypeptide(L)'
;MSTRPSEASWFAVPNSRRGTTRLFLAVFAVVGLLYLFTFTVVVNPWVKANVNIPLYEATGGFLRPELLVYLGGLALVLAILRRESLRPSDVGLDSTKTRMALRSIVLVWVVAQGIIVAAAYVSTGTIPGPSPTLSGGPVVLAGLVVTELAGNSLFEEVVYRGFLAEQVRLYVEQRGDFPATPTLGLALLGSQSVFALVHVPVRLYQGATPTQTLQSVGLLFVLGVLFALVYYRTGNLLLAVGVHTLNNVPLFALGGPVKWPIWVATGVVLSVWPRLETALLASASAESTTHS
;
A
#
# COMPACT_ATOMS: atom_id res chain seq x y z
N MET A 1 -2.65 -13.93 36.60
CA MET A 1 -3.27 -12.72 36.02
C MET A 1 -2.38 -12.27 34.87
N SER A 2 -2.77 -12.61 33.64
CA SER A 2 -2.04 -12.26 32.42
C SER A 2 -2.26 -10.78 32.14
N THR A 3 -1.18 -10.00 32.17
CA THR A 3 -1.17 -8.62 31.71
C THR A 3 -1.40 -8.62 30.20
N ARG A 4 -2.57 -8.15 29.75
CA ARG A 4 -2.72 -7.71 28.37
C ARG A 4 -1.61 -6.69 28.10
N PRO A 5 -0.78 -6.86 27.05
CA PRO A 5 0.11 -5.78 26.61
C PRO A 5 -0.77 -4.56 26.38
N SER A 6 -0.42 -3.43 27.00
CA SER A 6 -1.15 -2.18 26.79
C SER A 6 -1.22 -1.91 25.29
N GLU A 7 -2.41 -1.60 24.79
CA GLU A 7 -2.70 -1.37 23.36
C GLU A 7 -1.86 -0.22 22.74
N ALA A 8 -0.99 0.43 23.52
CA ALA A 8 -0.12 1.53 23.13
C ALA A 8 1.33 1.13 22.77
N SER A 9 1.75 -0.13 22.92
CA SER A 9 3.18 -0.49 22.77
C SER A 9 3.65 -0.83 21.35
N TRP A 10 2.76 -0.83 20.35
CA TRP A 10 3.12 -1.37 19.02
C TRP A 10 4.02 -0.45 18.19
N PHE A 11 4.15 0.83 18.54
CA PHE A 11 4.93 1.81 17.74
C PHE A 11 5.68 2.83 18.61
N ALA A 12 6.45 2.34 19.58
CA ALA A 12 7.37 3.18 20.35
C ALA A 12 8.54 3.63 19.46
N VAL A 13 8.35 4.70 18.69
CA VAL A 13 9.48 5.44 18.10
C VAL A 13 10.29 6.01 19.27
N PRO A 14 11.60 5.73 19.38
CA PRO A 14 12.42 6.20 20.49
C PRO A 14 12.27 7.72 20.69
N ASN A 15 11.97 8.11 21.92
CA ASN A 15 11.61 9.47 22.37
C ASN A 15 12.69 10.55 22.13
N SER A 16 13.86 10.21 21.57
CA SER A 16 15.08 11.03 21.64
C SER A 16 15.34 11.97 20.44
N ARG A 17 14.44 12.10 19.46
CA ARG A 17 14.68 12.97 18.29
C ARG A 17 13.52 13.90 17.93
N ARG A 18 13.17 14.81 18.85
CA ARG A 18 12.09 15.81 18.70
C ARG A 18 12.42 16.99 17.77
N GLY A 19 13.70 17.22 17.44
CA GLY A 19 14.15 18.33 16.58
C GLY A 19 14.19 18.00 15.08
N THR A 20 14.29 16.72 14.71
CA THR A 20 14.41 16.25 13.32
C THR A 20 13.08 16.20 12.59
N THR A 21 11.96 16.09 13.30
CA THR A 21 10.61 15.89 12.74
C THR A 21 10.20 16.99 11.76
N ARG A 22 10.51 18.27 12.03
CA ARG A 22 10.06 19.41 11.20
C ARG A 22 10.86 19.57 9.91
N LEU A 23 12.20 19.52 10.00
CA LEU A 23 13.07 19.61 8.83
C LEU A 23 12.88 18.37 7.94
N PHE A 24 12.68 17.21 8.55
CA PHE A 24 12.46 15.97 7.84
C PHE A 24 11.09 15.94 7.15
N LEU A 25 10.01 16.35 7.80
CA LEU A 25 8.70 16.49 7.16
C LEU A 25 8.73 17.47 5.98
N ALA A 26 9.45 18.59 6.12
CA ALA A 26 9.63 19.56 5.04
C ALA A 26 10.45 18.99 3.87
N VAL A 27 11.58 18.32 4.15
CA VAL A 27 12.41 17.69 3.11
C VAL A 27 11.67 16.52 2.46
N PHE A 28 10.94 15.71 3.22
CA PHE A 28 10.16 14.59 2.70
C PHE A 28 8.98 15.05 1.84
N ALA A 29 8.26 16.09 2.28
CA ALA A 29 7.20 16.69 1.49
C ALA A 29 7.76 17.28 0.19
N VAL A 30 8.84 18.06 0.27
CA VAL A 30 9.45 18.70 -0.90
C VAL A 30 10.05 17.65 -1.85
N VAL A 31 10.84 16.70 -1.35
CA VAL A 31 11.48 15.67 -2.17
C VAL A 31 10.47 14.67 -2.71
N GLY A 32 9.46 14.27 -1.93
CA GLY A 32 8.38 13.38 -2.38
C GLY A 32 7.48 14.04 -3.42
N LEU A 33 7.09 15.31 -3.22
CA LEU A 33 6.29 16.08 -4.18
C LEU A 33 7.07 16.39 -5.46
N LEU A 34 8.35 16.75 -5.34
CA LEU A 34 9.23 16.97 -6.50
C LEU A 34 9.51 15.67 -7.22
N TYR A 35 9.75 14.57 -6.51
CA TYR A 35 9.97 13.27 -7.13
C TYR A 35 8.73 12.84 -7.92
N LEU A 36 7.53 12.94 -7.33
CA LEU A 36 6.28 12.64 -8.03
C LEU A 36 6.04 13.61 -9.20
N PHE A 37 6.23 14.90 -9.03
CA PHE A 37 6.02 15.88 -10.11
C PHE A 37 7.04 15.74 -11.25
N THR A 38 8.33 15.74 -10.93
CA THR A 38 9.44 15.65 -11.89
C THR A 38 9.43 14.32 -12.62
N PHE A 39 9.15 13.22 -11.93
CA PHE A 39 9.14 11.91 -12.59
C PHE A 39 7.94 11.75 -13.52
N THR A 40 6.76 12.20 -13.09
CA THR A 40 5.53 12.00 -13.86
C THR A 40 5.42 12.95 -15.06
N VAL A 41 5.98 14.16 -14.96
CA VAL A 41 5.81 15.22 -15.99
C VAL A 41 7.06 15.43 -16.84
N VAL A 42 8.26 15.38 -16.25
CA VAL A 42 9.49 15.85 -16.93
C VAL A 42 10.36 14.69 -17.43
N VAL A 43 10.58 13.67 -16.61
CA VAL A 43 11.46 12.54 -16.93
C VAL A 43 10.77 11.55 -17.89
N ASN A 44 9.44 11.51 -17.87
CA ASN A 44 8.65 10.48 -18.54
C ASN A 44 8.93 10.38 -20.05
N PRO A 45 8.82 11.41 -20.90
CA PRO A 45 8.81 11.19 -22.35
C PRO A 45 10.16 10.71 -22.92
N TRP A 46 11.27 11.32 -22.51
CA TRP A 46 12.60 10.98 -23.02
C TRP A 46 13.10 9.65 -22.47
N VAL A 47 12.98 9.41 -21.15
CA VAL A 47 13.38 8.13 -20.54
C VAL A 47 12.46 7.00 -21.03
N LYS A 48 11.15 7.29 -21.19
CA LYS A 48 10.19 6.36 -21.83
C LYS A 48 10.66 5.94 -23.21
N ALA A 49 11.01 6.90 -24.07
CA ALA A 49 11.40 6.61 -25.45
C ALA A 49 12.76 5.89 -25.57
N ASN A 50 13.77 6.28 -24.80
CA ASN A 50 15.16 5.87 -25.06
C ASN A 50 15.70 4.78 -24.15
N VAL A 51 15.10 4.54 -22.99
CA VAL A 51 15.60 3.56 -22.00
C VAL A 51 14.54 2.49 -21.75
N ASN A 52 13.33 2.95 -21.48
CA ASN A 52 12.22 2.16 -20.98
C ASN A 52 11.57 1.27 -22.05
N ILE A 53 11.31 1.78 -23.27
CA ILE A 53 10.79 0.95 -24.37
C ILE A 53 11.79 -0.15 -24.76
N PRO A 54 13.08 0.14 -25.04
CA PRO A 54 14.04 -0.90 -25.39
C PRO A 54 14.19 -1.97 -24.30
N LEU A 55 14.18 -1.58 -23.02
CA LEU A 55 14.28 -2.53 -21.92
C LEU A 55 13.01 -3.40 -21.77
N TYR A 56 11.84 -2.79 -21.94
CA TYR A 56 10.57 -3.51 -21.93
C TYR A 56 10.54 -4.55 -23.06
N GLU A 57 10.93 -4.17 -24.27
CA GLU A 57 11.00 -5.07 -25.44
C GLU A 57 12.03 -6.19 -25.22
N ALA A 58 13.24 -5.84 -24.78
CA ALA A 58 14.33 -6.80 -24.54
C ALA A 58 14.01 -7.85 -23.47
N THR A 59 13.13 -7.52 -22.51
CA THR A 59 12.72 -8.43 -21.43
C THR A 59 11.37 -9.10 -21.66
N GLY A 60 10.78 -8.96 -22.86
CA GLY A 60 9.46 -9.53 -23.17
C GLY A 60 8.34 -8.95 -22.30
N GLY A 61 8.53 -7.72 -21.81
CA GLY A 61 7.60 -6.98 -20.96
C GLY A 61 7.76 -7.19 -19.46
N PHE A 62 8.78 -7.93 -19.00
CA PHE A 62 9.03 -8.13 -17.58
C PHE A 62 9.48 -6.84 -16.87
N LEU A 63 10.49 -6.15 -17.40
CA LEU A 63 10.96 -4.89 -16.82
C LEU A 63 10.12 -3.75 -17.37
N ARG A 64 9.17 -3.28 -16.55
CA ARG A 64 8.33 -2.15 -16.93
C ARG A 64 9.02 -0.81 -16.60
N PRO A 65 8.81 0.22 -17.44
CA PRO A 65 9.34 1.57 -17.23
C PRO A 65 9.15 2.09 -15.80
N GLU A 66 7.97 1.85 -15.25
CA GLU A 66 7.53 2.32 -13.94
C GLU A 66 8.32 1.68 -12.80
N LEU A 67 8.80 0.44 -12.95
CA LEU A 67 9.53 -0.25 -11.90
C LEU A 67 10.85 0.48 -11.57
N LEU A 68 11.61 0.90 -12.58
CA LEU A 68 12.89 1.59 -12.38
C LEU A 68 12.73 2.90 -11.62
N VAL A 69 11.63 3.60 -11.88
CA VAL A 69 11.20 4.80 -11.15
C VAL A 69 11.14 4.46 -9.67
N TYR A 70 10.19 3.60 -9.32
CA TYR A 70 9.87 3.30 -7.93
C TYR A 70 11.04 2.67 -7.20
N LEU A 71 11.91 1.91 -7.87
CA LEU A 71 13.16 1.42 -7.28
C LEU A 71 14.12 2.55 -6.89
N GLY A 72 14.24 3.60 -7.73
CA GLY A 72 15.01 4.80 -7.37
C GLY A 72 14.40 5.54 -6.17
N GLY A 73 13.07 5.67 -6.13
CA GLY A 73 12.36 6.26 -4.99
C GLY A 73 12.51 5.43 -3.71
N LEU A 74 12.41 4.11 -3.82
CA LEU A 74 12.61 3.19 -2.70
C LEU A 74 14.05 3.21 -2.20
N ALA A 75 15.04 3.28 -3.08
CA ALA A 75 16.44 3.43 -2.70
C ALA A 75 16.67 4.72 -1.89
N LEU A 76 16.04 5.82 -2.28
CA LEU A 76 16.08 7.07 -1.52
C LEU A 76 15.42 6.92 -0.14
N VAL A 77 14.24 6.29 -0.06
CA VAL A 77 13.57 6.00 1.21
C VAL A 77 14.45 5.12 2.10
N LEU A 78 15.08 4.08 1.56
CA LEU A 78 15.99 3.21 2.31
C LEU A 78 17.23 3.97 2.80
N ALA A 79 17.79 4.87 1.99
CA ALA A 79 18.91 5.72 2.40
C ALA A 79 18.51 6.65 3.56
N ILE A 80 17.30 7.19 3.51
CA ILE A 80 16.71 8.01 4.57
C ILE A 80 16.52 7.19 5.86
N LEU A 81 15.89 6.01 5.78
CA LEU A 81 15.71 5.12 6.93
C LEU A 81 17.06 4.76 7.57
N ARG A 82 18.06 4.42 6.74
CA ARG A 82 19.41 4.10 7.21
C ARG A 82 20.07 5.30 7.91
N ARG A 83 19.96 6.50 7.33
CA ARG A 83 20.48 7.74 7.94
C ARG A 83 19.85 8.01 9.31
N GLU A 84 18.56 7.75 9.45
CA GLU A 84 17.83 7.90 10.72
C GLU A 84 17.98 6.70 11.66
N SER A 85 18.76 5.69 11.27
CA SER A 85 18.94 4.44 12.04
C SER A 85 17.62 3.69 12.27
N LEU A 86 16.66 3.85 11.36
CA LEU A 86 15.40 3.13 11.34
C LEU A 86 15.57 1.81 10.59
N ARG A 87 14.93 0.76 11.10
CA ARG A 87 14.87 -0.56 10.50
C ARG A 87 13.58 -0.70 9.66
N PRO A 88 13.54 -1.59 8.67
CA PRO A 88 12.30 -1.89 7.94
C PRO A 88 11.12 -2.26 8.85
N SER A 89 11.38 -2.95 9.97
CA SER A 89 10.36 -3.27 10.97
C SER A 89 9.71 -2.03 11.60
N ASP A 90 10.45 -0.91 11.69
CA ASP A 90 9.95 0.32 12.33
C ASP A 90 8.94 1.05 11.42
N VAL A 91 8.89 0.71 10.13
CA VAL A 91 7.84 1.13 9.18
C VAL A 91 6.82 0.01 8.90
N GLY A 92 6.84 -1.07 9.69
CA GLY A 92 5.91 -2.19 9.58
C GLY A 92 6.26 -3.26 8.53
N LEU A 93 7.47 -3.22 7.95
CA LEU A 93 8.02 -4.33 7.15
C LEU A 93 8.67 -5.35 8.09
N ASP A 94 7.83 -6.10 8.79
CA ASP A 94 8.24 -7.14 9.75
C ASP A 94 8.24 -8.52 9.08
N SER A 95 9.43 -9.12 8.96
CA SER A 95 9.61 -10.44 8.34
C SER A 95 8.90 -11.56 9.10
N THR A 96 8.68 -11.40 10.41
CA THR A 96 7.96 -12.39 11.23
C THR A 96 6.49 -12.47 10.83
N LYS A 97 5.93 -11.39 10.27
CA LYS A 97 4.53 -11.30 9.81
C LYS A 97 4.37 -11.55 8.31
N THR A 98 5.44 -11.83 7.56
CA THR A 98 5.39 -12.03 6.10
C THR A 98 4.45 -13.16 5.70
N ARG A 99 4.57 -14.33 6.35
CA ARG A 99 3.72 -15.49 6.05
C ARG A 99 2.23 -15.17 6.22
N MET A 100 1.90 -14.42 7.27
CA MET A 100 0.53 -13.98 7.55
C MET A 100 0.03 -13.00 6.49
N ALA A 101 0.82 -11.97 6.14
CA ALA A 101 0.47 -11.05 5.07
C ALA A 101 0.19 -11.78 3.75
N LEU A 102 1.08 -12.68 3.31
CA LEU A 102 0.91 -13.41 2.06
C LEU A 102 -0.39 -14.23 2.04
N ARG A 103 -0.68 -14.95 3.13
CA ARG A 103 -1.94 -15.71 3.26
C ARG A 103 -3.17 -14.79 3.20
N SER A 104 -3.10 -13.64 3.86
CA SER A 104 -4.20 -12.67 3.86
C SER A 104 -4.40 -12.01 2.50
N ILE A 105 -3.34 -11.73 1.75
CA ILE A 105 -3.42 -11.22 0.37
C ILE A 105 -4.12 -12.24 -0.53
N VAL A 106 -3.72 -13.51 -0.45
CA VAL A 106 -4.38 -14.60 -1.19
C VAL A 106 -5.85 -14.72 -0.77
N LEU A 107 -6.16 -14.64 0.52
CA LEU A 107 -7.53 -14.69 1.02
C LEU A 107 -8.38 -13.53 0.47
N VAL A 108 -7.86 -12.29 0.48
CA VAL A 108 -8.55 -11.12 -0.10
C VAL A 108 -8.84 -11.39 -1.58
N TRP A 109 -7.86 -11.89 -2.34
CA TRP A 109 -8.05 -12.20 -3.75
C TRP A 109 -9.11 -13.29 -3.98
N VAL A 110 -9.05 -14.40 -3.25
CA VAL A 110 -10.02 -15.51 -3.36
C VAL A 110 -11.43 -15.04 -3.05
N VAL A 111 -11.62 -14.31 -1.96
CA VAL A 111 -12.93 -13.77 -1.57
C VAL A 111 -13.45 -12.81 -2.63
N ALA A 112 -12.60 -11.91 -3.15
CA ALA A 112 -12.98 -10.98 -4.19
C ALA A 112 -13.35 -11.66 -5.51
N GLN A 113 -12.60 -12.69 -5.94
CA GLN A 113 -12.93 -13.51 -7.11
C GLN A 113 -14.28 -14.22 -6.92
N GLY A 114 -14.54 -14.76 -5.72
CA GLY A 114 -15.81 -15.38 -5.36
C GLY A 114 -16.98 -14.39 -5.42
N ILE A 115 -16.79 -13.16 -4.92
CA ILE A 115 -17.77 -12.08 -5.02
C ILE A 115 -18.12 -11.77 -6.49
N ILE A 116 -17.12 -11.70 -7.37
CA ILE A 116 -17.34 -11.45 -8.81
C ILE A 116 -18.17 -12.56 -9.44
N VAL A 117 -17.79 -13.82 -9.20
CA VAL A 117 -18.50 -14.99 -9.76
C VAL A 117 -19.93 -15.03 -9.25
N ALA A 118 -20.15 -14.83 -7.95
CA ALA A 118 -21.48 -14.80 -7.36
C ALA A 118 -22.34 -13.65 -7.89
N ALA A 119 -21.80 -12.43 -7.95
CA ALA A 119 -22.52 -11.27 -8.46
C ALA A 119 -22.93 -11.45 -9.94
N ALA A 120 -22.04 -12.01 -10.77
CA ALA A 120 -22.34 -12.29 -12.17
C ALA A 120 -23.39 -13.40 -12.32
N TYR A 121 -23.29 -14.47 -11.54
CA TYR A 121 -24.26 -15.56 -11.58
C TYR A 121 -25.66 -15.09 -11.13
N VAL A 122 -25.74 -14.30 -10.06
CA VAL A 122 -27.02 -13.74 -9.59
C VAL A 122 -27.63 -12.77 -10.59
N SER A 123 -26.82 -11.96 -11.28
CA SER A 123 -27.32 -10.95 -12.22
C SER A 123 -27.64 -11.49 -13.61
N THR A 124 -26.93 -12.52 -14.08
CA THR A 124 -27.02 -13.01 -15.47
C THR A 124 -27.39 -14.48 -15.61
N GLY A 125 -27.38 -15.25 -14.52
CA GLY A 125 -27.52 -16.71 -14.54
C GLY A 125 -26.28 -17.47 -15.05
N THR A 126 -25.17 -16.79 -15.30
CA THR A 126 -23.96 -17.39 -15.90
C THR A 126 -22.68 -17.04 -15.14
N ILE A 127 -21.68 -17.93 -15.21
CA ILE A 127 -20.34 -17.67 -14.68
C ILE A 127 -19.57 -16.81 -15.69
N PRO A 128 -18.84 -15.76 -15.26
CA PRO A 128 -18.03 -14.95 -16.17
C PRO A 128 -16.98 -15.79 -16.91
N GLY A 129 -16.71 -15.41 -18.15
CA GLY A 129 -15.56 -15.94 -18.89
C GLY A 129 -14.21 -15.52 -18.31
N PRO A 130 -13.10 -16.04 -18.88
CA PRO A 130 -11.74 -15.68 -18.49
C PRO A 130 -11.49 -14.17 -18.55
N SER A 131 -10.71 -13.65 -17.60
CA SER A 131 -10.43 -12.21 -17.55
C SER A 131 -9.50 -11.77 -18.69
N PRO A 132 -9.80 -10.66 -19.38
CA PRO A 132 -8.90 -10.06 -20.35
C PRO A 132 -7.56 -9.64 -19.74
N THR A 133 -7.48 -9.39 -18.43
CA THR A 133 -6.24 -9.00 -17.73
C THR A 133 -5.14 -10.07 -17.86
N LEU A 134 -5.50 -11.32 -18.16
CA LEU A 134 -4.56 -12.43 -18.33
C LEU A 134 -4.06 -12.61 -19.77
N SER A 135 -4.51 -11.81 -20.74
CA SER A 135 -4.21 -12.03 -22.16
C SER A 135 -2.79 -11.64 -22.59
N GLY A 136 -2.02 -10.93 -21.75
CA GLY A 136 -0.67 -10.46 -22.07
C GLY A 136 0.43 -11.53 -22.03
N GLY A 137 0.08 -12.76 -21.63
CA GLY A 137 1.05 -13.84 -21.40
C GLY A 137 1.73 -13.75 -20.02
N PRO A 138 2.38 -14.85 -19.58
CA PRO A 138 2.88 -14.97 -18.21
C PRO A 138 4.01 -14.00 -17.88
N VAL A 139 4.88 -13.65 -18.84
CA VAL A 139 6.02 -12.75 -18.62
C VAL A 139 5.54 -11.31 -18.38
N VAL A 140 4.62 -10.82 -19.21
CA VAL A 140 4.02 -9.48 -19.05
C VAL A 140 3.23 -9.40 -17.74
N LEU A 141 2.49 -10.46 -17.40
CA LEU A 141 1.75 -10.52 -16.14
C LEU A 141 2.70 -10.50 -14.93
N ALA A 142 3.79 -11.27 -14.98
CA ALA A 142 4.82 -11.25 -13.93
C ALA A 142 5.45 -9.85 -13.81
N GLY A 143 5.78 -9.21 -14.93
CA GLY A 143 6.28 -7.83 -14.94
C GLY A 143 5.29 -6.85 -14.33
N LEU A 144 4.01 -6.95 -14.68
CA LEU A 144 2.93 -6.15 -14.09
C LEU A 144 2.85 -6.31 -12.57
N VAL A 145 2.86 -7.55 -12.07
CA VAL A 145 2.79 -7.84 -10.64
C VAL A 145 4.03 -7.35 -9.90
N VAL A 146 5.23 -7.58 -10.45
CA VAL A 146 6.49 -7.12 -9.83
C VAL A 146 6.53 -5.60 -9.77
N THR A 147 6.15 -4.92 -10.85
CA THR A 147 6.10 -3.45 -10.90
C THR A 147 5.18 -2.86 -9.85
N GLU A 148 4.00 -3.45 -9.64
CA GLU A 148 3.08 -2.97 -8.60
C GLU A 148 3.54 -3.37 -7.20
N LEU A 149 3.87 -4.65 -6.98
CA LEU A 149 4.16 -5.19 -5.66
C LEU A 149 5.50 -4.69 -5.09
N ALA A 150 6.56 -4.69 -5.90
CA ALA A 150 7.90 -4.31 -5.46
C ALA A 150 8.29 -2.88 -5.83
N GLY A 151 7.55 -2.25 -6.75
CA GLY A 151 7.71 -0.85 -7.14
C GLY A 151 6.64 0.02 -6.51
N ASN A 152 5.56 0.24 -7.26
CA ASN A 152 4.55 1.27 -6.99
C ASN A 152 3.93 1.17 -5.60
N SER A 153 3.24 0.06 -5.30
CA SER A 153 2.54 -0.12 -4.03
C SER A 153 3.51 -0.15 -2.86
N LEU A 154 4.66 -0.81 -2.97
CA LEU A 154 5.66 -0.82 -1.89
C LEU A 154 6.17 0.59 -1.57
N PHE A 155 6.58 1.34 -2.60
CA PHE A 155 7.05 2.70 -2.45
C PHE A 155 5.98 3.59 -1.79
N GLU A 156 4.76 3.59 -2.33
CA GLU A 156 3.68 4.42 -1.82
C GLU A 156 3.29 4.04 -0.38
N GLU A 157 3.16 2.75 -0.05
CA GLU A 157 2.80 2.35 1.31
C GLU A 157 3.89 2.72 2.33
N VAL A 158 5.18 2.54 2.01
CA VAL A 158 6.26 2.97 2.91
C VAL A 158 6.21 4.48 3.11
N VAL A 159 6.03 5.25 2.04
CA VAL A 159 5.99 6.72 2.08
C VAL A 159 4.78 7.22 2.88
N TYR A 160 3.58 6.75 2.57
CA TYR A 160 2.35 7.33 3.09
C TYR A 160 1.93 6.72 4.43
N ARG A 161 2.16 5.42 4.67
CA ARG A 161 1.68 4.71 5.86
C ARG A 161 2.82 4.49 6.83
N GLY A 162 3.90 3.87 6.36
CA GLY A 162 5.08 3.61 7.16
C GLY A 162 5.76 4.88 7.67
N PHE A 163 5.67 5.98 6.92
CA PHE A 163 6.33 7.24 7.26
C PHE A 163 5.37 8.40 7.53
N LEU A 164 4.67 8.93 6.51
CA LEU A 164 3.91 10.18 6.63
C LEU A 164 2.80 10.10 7.68
N ALA A 165 1.98 9.06 7.67
CA ALA A 165 0.91 8.88 8.67
C ALA A 165 1.46 8.86 10.10
N GLU A 166 2.55 8.11 10.35
CA GLU A 166 3.20 8.08 11.65
C GLU A 166 3.76 9.45 12.07
N GLN A 167 4.37 10.21 11.15
CA GLN A 167 4.86 11.54 11.49
C GLN A 167 3.74 12.52 11.82
N VAL A 168 2.62 12.49 11.08
CA VAL A 168 1.45 13.31 11.40
C VAL A 168 0.87 12.90 12.76
N ARG A 169 0.79 11.59 13.05
CA ARG A 169 0.36 11.07 14.35
C ARG A 169 1.23 11.61 15.49
N LEU A 170 2.55 11.43 15.39
CA LEU A 170 3.51 11.91 16.39
C LEU A 170 3.47 13.43 16.56
N TYR A 171 3.27 14.17 15.47
CA TYR A 171 3.13 15.62 15.53
C TYR A 171 1.87 16.06 16.29
N VAL A 172 0.75 15.37 16.08
CA VAL A 172 -0.50 15.63 16.81
C VAL A 172 -0.34 15.32 18.29
N GLU A 173 0.27 14.17 18.63
CA GLU A 173 0.55 13.75 20.01
C GLU A 173 1.45 14.74 20.75
N GLN A 174 2.41 15.35 20.06
CA GLN A 174 3.31 16.35 20.66
C GLN A 174 2.64 17.71 20.90
N ARG A 175 1.52 18.01 20.22
CA ARG A 175 0.89 19.33 20.19
C ARG A 175 -0.34 19.44 21.07
N GLY A 176 -0.88 18.33 21.56
CA GLY A 176 -2.01 18.33 22.46
C GLY A 176 -2.26 16.97 23.09
N ASP A 177 -3.05 16.98 24.15
CA ASP A 177 -3.47 15.79 24.89
C ASP A 177 -4.71 15.16 24.24
N PHE A 178 -4.61 14.87 22.94
CA PHE A 178 -5.70 14.21 22.22
C PHE A 178 -5.77 12.73 22.59
N PRO A 179 -6.98 12.17 22.82
CA PRO A 179 -7.15 10.73 22.94
C PRO A 179 -6.72 10.01 21.65
N ALA A 180 -6.40 8.71 21.76
CA ALA A 180 -5.85 7.92 20.64
C ALA A 180 -6.70 7.97 19.36
N THR A 181 -8.04 7.93 19.49
CA THR A 181 -8.95 7.91 18.33
C THR A 181 -8.93 9.21 17.54
N PRO A 182 -9.14 10.41 18.14
CA PRO A 182 -8.94 11.69 17.44
C PRO A 182 -7.55 11.85 16.84
N THR A 183 -6.50 11.42 17.55
CA THR A 183 -5.12 11.47 17.06
C THR A 183 -4.96 10.67 15.77
N LEU A 184 -5.45 9.43 15.74
CA LEU A 184 -5.45 8.60 14.55
C LEU A 184 -6.29 9.24 13.43
N GLY A 185 -7.47 9.77 13.75
CA GLY A 185 -8.33 10.46 12.77
C GLY A 185 -7.62 11.63 12.09
N LEU A 186 -6.89 12.45 12.85
CA LEU A 186 -6.11 13.56 12.31
C LEU A 186 -4.90 13.09 11.48
N ALA A 187 -4.22 12.03 11.94
CA ALA A 187 -3.13 11.41 11.19
C ALA A 187 -3.59 10.89 9.83
N LEU A 188 -4.72 10.19 9.79
CA LEU A 188 -5.36 9.72 8.56
C LEU A 188 -5.78 10.90 7.67
N LEU A 189 -6.49 11.88 8.22
CA LEU A 189 -6.93 13.04 7.44
C LEU A 189 -5.76 13.76 6.77
N GLY A 190 -4.69 14.04 7.50
CA GLY A 190 -3.51 14.73 6.98
C GLY A 190 -2.77 13.91 5.91
N SER A 191 -2.40 12.67 6.25
CA SER A 191 -1.62 11.81 5.34
C SER A 191 -2.38 11.43 4.07
N GLN A 192 -3.68 11.11 4.18
CA GLN A 192 -4.48 10.70 3.03
C GLN A 192 -4.88 11.88 2.15
N SER A 193 -4.98 13.10 2.71
CA SER A 193 -5.15 14.32 1.91
C SER A 193 -3.91 14.56 1.03
N VAL A 194 -2.71 14.42 1.59
CA VAL A 194 -1.48 14.55 0.80
C VAL A 194 -1.42 13.48 -0.29
N PHE A 195 -1.67 12.21 0.07
CA PHE A 195 -1.75 11.10 -0.89
C PHE A 195 -2.72 11.39 -2.05
N ALA A 196 -3.92 11.89 -1.77
CA ALA A 196 -4.89 12.19 -2.81
C ALA A 196 -4.47 13.40 -3.67
N LEU A 197 -3.96 14.47 -3.04
CA LEU A 197 -3.60 15.72 -3.72
C LEU A 197 -2.36 15.60 -4.60
N VAL A 198 -1.39 14.74 -4.28
CA VAL A 198 -0.22 14.53 -5.15
C VAL A 198 -0.59 14.00 -6.54
N HIS A 199 -1.80 13.44 -6.69
CA HIS A 199 -2.28 12.92 -7.97
C HIS A 199 -2.92 14.02 -8.84
N VAL A 200 -3.24 15.19 -8.31
CA VAL A 200 -3.87 16.29 -9.09
C VAL A 200 -3.04 16.66 -10.32
N PRO A 201 -1.72 16.90 -10.23
CA PRO A 201 -0.93 17.31 -11.40
C PRO A 201 -0.96 16.28 -12.53
N VAL A 202 -0.81 14.99 -12.20
CA VAL A 202 -0.84 13.93 -13.22
C VAL A 202 -2.21 13.80 -13.87
N ARG A 203 -3.32 13.96 -13.11
CA ARG A 203 -4.67 13.95 -13.68
C ARG A 203 -4.89 15.09 -14.67
N LEU A 204 -4.47 16.30 -14.29
CA LEU A 204 -4.57 17.47 -15.16
C LEU A 204 -3.68 17.32 -16.40
N TYR A 205 -2.45 16.82 -16.22
CA TYR A 205 -1.54 16.53 -17.33
C TYR A 205 -2.11 15.48 -18.30
N GLN A 206 -2.84 14.48 -17.80
CA GLN A 206 -3.56 13.48 -18.59
C GLN A 206 -4.85 14.03 -19.26
N GLY A 207 -5.14 15.33 -19.13
CA GLY A 207 -6.30 15.96 -19.75
C GLY A 207 -7.62 15.74 -19.01
N ALA A 208 -7.59 15.31 -17.74
CA ALA A 208 -8.81 15.16 -16.95
C ALA A 208 -9.46 16.54 -16.69
N THR A 209 -10.78 16.60 -16.83
CA THR A 209 -11.56 17.78 -16.43
C THR A 209 -11.47 18.03 -14.91
N PRO A 210 -11.81 19.24 -14.41
CA PRO A 210 -11.87 19.50 -12.97
C PRO A 210 -12.77 18.52 -12.22
N THR A 211 -13.93 18.17 -12.78
CA THR A 211 -14.88 17.22 -12.16
C THR A 211 -14.30 15.81 -12.09
N GLN A 212 -13.71 15.31 -13.18
CA GLN A 212 -13.05 13.99 -13.18
C GLN A 212 -11.88 13.95 -12.20
N THR A 213 -11.11 15.03 -12.11
CA THR A 213 -10.01 15.18 -11.16
C THR A 213 -10.54 15.12 -9.73
N LEU A 214 -11.58 15.89 -9.40
CA LEU A 214 -12.21 15.89 -8.08
C LEU A 214 -12.73 14.50 -7.69
N GLN A 215 -13.42 13.81 -8.60
CA GLN A 215 -13.92 12.45 -8.39
C GLN A 215 -12.76 11.47 -8.13
N SER A 216 -11.71 11.53 -8.95
CA SER A 216 -10.53 10.67 -8.77
C SER A 216 -9.83 10.95 -7.45
N VAL A 217 -9.66 12.21 -7.06
CA VAL A 217 -8.99 12.60 -5.81
C VAL A 217 -9.83 12.16 -4.61
N GLY A 218 -11.15 12.34 -4.65
CA GLY A 218 -12.07 11.86 -3.62
C GLY A 218 -11.99 10.34 -3.44
N LEU A 219 -12.00 9.58 -4.54
CA LEU A 219 -11.83 8.13 -4.48
C LEU A 219 -10.44 7.73 -3.94
N LEU A 220 -9.37 8.39 -4.38
CA LEU A 220 -8.01 8.13 -3.88
C LEU A 220 -7.88 8.43 -2.39
N PHE A 221 -8.54 9.47 -1.87
CA PHE A 221 -8.60 9.73 -0.44
C PHE A 221 -9.24 8.56 0.33
N VAL A 222 -10.40 8.08 -0.14
CA VAL A 222 -11.11 6.95 0.49
C VAL A 222 -10.28 5.67 0.43
N LEU A 223 -9.66 5.36 -0.71
CA LEU A 223 -8.76 4.22 -0.84
C LEU A 223 -7.53 4.37 0.06
N GLY A 224 -7.01 5.58 0.19
CA GLY A 224 -5.88 5.84 1.06
C GLY A 224 -6.21 5.57 2.52
N VAL A 225 -7.42 5.94 2.96
CA VAL A 225 -7.94 5.58 4.28
C VAL A 225 -8.07 4.07 4.42
N LEU A 226 -8.61 3.36 3.43
CA LEU A 226 -8.70 1.89 3.47
C LEU A 226 -7.33 1.23 3.66
N PHE A 227 -6.31 1.63 2.89
CA PHE A 227 -4.96 1.06 3.03
C PHE A 227 -4.31 1.40 4.36
N ALA A 228 -4.51 2.62 4.86
CA ALA A 228 -4.04 3.00 6.18
C ALA A 228 -4.75 2.20 7.30
N LEU A 229 -6.06 1.92 7.17
CA LEU A 229 -6.77 1.05 8.10
C LEU A 229 -6.22 -0.38 8.06
N VAL A 230 -5.88 -0.91 6.88
CA VAL A 230 -5.19 -2.21 6.78
C VAL A 230 -3.88 -2.17 7.57
N TYR A 231 -3.05 -1.14 7.36
CA TYR A 231 -1.78 -0.97 8.06
C TYR A 231 -1.97 -0.89 9.58
N TYR A 232 -2.77 0.05 10.09
CA TYR A 232 -2.97 0.25 11.52
C TYR A 232 -3.66 -0.93 12.20
N ARG A 233 -4.58 -1.60 11.52
CA ARG A 233 -5.33 -2.73 12.10
C ARG A 233 -4.47 -3.98 12.23
N THR A 234 -3.51 -4.17 11.35
CA THR A 234 -2.70 -5.40 11.24
C THR A 234 -1.25 -5.23 11.69
N GLY A 235 -0.79 -3.97 11.81
CA GLY A 235 0.61 -3.64 12.07
C GLY A 235 1.55 -4.29 11.06
N ASN A 236 1.11 -4.40 9.80
CA ASN A 236 1.81 -5.12 8.75
C ASN A 236 1.72 -4.36 7.42
N LEU A 237 2.84 -3.73 7.03
CA LEU A 237 2.90 -2.95 5.79
C LEU A 237 2.79 -3.83 4.55
N LEU A 238 3.34 -5.05 4.58
CA LEU A 238 3.29 -5.96 3.42
C LEU A 238 1.85 -6.31 3.04
N LEU A 239 0.95 -6.44 4.01
CA LEU A 239 -0.47 -6.66 3.73
C LEU A 239 -1.12 -5.45 3.05
N ALA A 240 -0.83 -4.22 3.52
CA ALA A 240 -1.29 -3.01 2.86
C ALA A 240 -0.76 -2.91 1.43
N VAL A 241 0.52 -3.23 1.21
CA VAL A 241 1.15 -3.30 -0.11
C VAL A 241 0.41 -4.28 -1.02
N GLY A 242 0.15 -5.50 -0.54
CA GLY A 242 -0.56 -6.50 -1.34
C GLY A 242 -2.00 -6.13 -1.66
N VAL A 243 -2.74 -5.54 -0.71
CA VAL A 243 -4.11 -5.04 -0.97
C VAL A 243 -4.09 -3.90 -1.98
N HIS A 244 -3.13 -2.99 -1.88
CA HIS A 244 -2.92 -1.92 -2.85
C HIS A 244 -2.57 -2.48 -4.24
N THR A 245 -1.65 -3.43 -4.31
CA THR A 245 -1.31 -4.14 -5.56
C THR A 245 -2.55 -4.77 -6.17
N LEU A 246 -3.37 -5.50 -5.40
CA LEU A 246 -4.62 -6.08 -5.90
C LEU A 246 -5.64 -5.01 -6.33
N ASN A 247 -5.66 -3.83 -5.70
CA ASN A 247 -6.51 -2.73 -6.18
C ASN A 247 -6.02 -2.16 -7.53
N ASN A 248 -4.71 -2.14 -7.78
CA ASN A 248 -4.15 -1.65 -9.03
C ASN A 248 -4.28 -2.69 -10.14
N VAL A 249 -3.95 -3.93 -9.80
CA VAL A 249 -3.95 -5.12 -10.66
C VAL A 249 -4.71 -6.24 -9.96
N PRO A 250 -6.04 -6.33 -10.14
CA PRO A 250 -6.84 -7.32 -9.41
C PRO A 250 -6.53 -8.79 -9.74
N LEU A 251 -5.87 -9.05 -10.86
CA LEU A 251 -5.45 -10.40 -11.30
C LEU A 251 -6.60 -11.43 -11.26
N PHE A 252 -7.84 -11.00 -11.49
CA PHE A 252 -8.95 -11.93 -11.50
C PHE A 252 -8.79 -12.94 -12.63
N ALA A 253 -9.07 -14.21 -12.33
CA ALA A 253 -9.11 -15.27 -13.31
C ALA A 253 -10.39 -15.18 -14.16
N LEU A 254 -11.51 -14.77 -13.55
CA LEU A 254 -12.82 -14.69 -14.19
C LEU A 254 -13.40 -13.29 -14.05
N GLY A 255 -14.02 -12.79 -15.13
CA GLY A 255 -14.70 -11.50 -15.17
C GLY A 255 -13.80 -10.30 -15.53
N GLY A 256 -14.35 -9.10 -15.36
CA GLY A 256 -13.69 -7.84 -15.71
C GLY A 256 -12.81 -7.27 -14.60
N PRO A 257 -11.99 -6.23 -14.91
CA PRO A 257 -11.08 -5.58 -13.96
C PRO A 257 -11.80 -4.62 -13.00
N VAL A 258 -12.89 -5.05 -12.38
CA VAL A 258 -13.66 -4.24 -11.41
C VAL A 258 -13.00 -4.30 -10.03
N LYS A 259 -12.82 -3.14 -9.38
CA LYS A 259 -12.01 -3.04 -8.14
C LYS A 259 -12.79 -3.22 -6.84
N TRP A 260 -14.09 -2.89 -6.84
CA TRP A 260 -14.93 -2.93 -5.64
C TRP A 260 -14.94 -4.28 -4.88
N PRO A 261 -14.80 -5.46 -5.52
CA PRO A 261 -14.75 -6.73 -4.80
C PRO A 261 -13.52 -6.84 -3.89
N ILE A 262 -12.37 -6.25 -4.29
CA ILE A 262 -11.18 -6.17 -3.44
C ILE A 262 -11.47 -5.34 -2.18
N TRP A 263 -12.20 -4.23 -2.31
CA TRP A 263 -12.53 -3.36 -1.19
C TRP A 263 -13.43 -4.06 -0.17
N VAL A 264 -14.46 -4.77 -0.67
CA VAL A 264 -15.37 -5.57 0.17
C VAL A 264 -14.61 -6.72 0.84
N ALA A 265 -13.82 -7.48 0.08
CA ALA A 265 -13.02 -8.58 0.63
C ALA A 265 -12.02 -8.10 1.70
N THR A 266 -11.40 -6.93 1.48
CA THR A 266 -10.53 -6.29 2.47
C THR A 266 -11.30 -5.95 3.75
N GLY A 267 -12.48 -5.34 3.64
CA GLY A 267 -13.34 -5.05 4.79
C GLY A 267 -13.71 -6.31 5.59
N VAL A 268 -14.03 -7.42 4.90
CA VAL A 268 -14.30 -8.72 5.53
C VAL A 268 -13.07 -9.22 6.29
N VAL A 269 -11.90 -9.23 5.67
CA VAL A 269 -10.65 -9.68 6.30
C VAL A 269 -10.30 -8.83 7.53
N LEU A 270 -10.45 -7.51 7.45
CA LEU A 270 -10.22 -6.62 8.59
C LEU A 270 -11.22 -6.87 9.74
N SER A 271 -12.47 -7.20 9.42
CA SER A 271 -13.50 -7.49 10.43
C SER A 271 -13.21 -8.77 11.22
N VAL A 272 -12.59 -9.77 10.57
CA VAL A 272 -12.22 -11.04 11.22
C VAL A 272 -10.78 -11.09 11.71
N TRP A 273 -9.96 -10.07 11.43
CA TRP A 273 -8.55 -10.00 11.79
C TRP A 273 -8.21 -10.38 13.24
N PRO A 274 -8.91 -9.88 14.29
CA PRO A 274 -8.53 -10.23 15.66
C PRO A 274 -8.64 -11.74 15.95
N ARG A 275 -9.51 -12.46 15.25
CA ARG A 275 -9.62 -13.93 15.36
C ARG A 275 -8.47 -14.61 14.63
N LEU A 276 -8.10 -14.12 13.44
CA LEU A 276 -6.97 -14.65 12.66
C LEU A 276 -5.65 -14.52 13.43
N GLU A 277 -5.42 -13.35 14.04
CA GLU A 277 -4.23 -13.08 14.84
C GLU A 277 -4.14 -14.04 16.05
N THR A 278 -5.24 -14.21 16.78
CA THR A 278 -5.29 -15.11 17.95
C THR A 278 -4.99 -16.57 17.55
N ALA A 279 -5.61 -17.07 16.48
CA ALA A 279 -5.40 -18.44 16.01
C ALA A 279 -3.95 -18.68 15.59
N LEU A 280 -3.32 -17.69 14.97
CA LEU A 280 -1.93 -17.78 14.53
C LEU A 280 -0.95 -17.79 15.70
N LEU A 281 -1.15 -16.90 16.69
CA LEU A 281 -0.34 -16.90 17.92
C LEU A 281 -0.43 -18.24 18.65
N ALA A 282 -1.61 -18.88 18.66
CA ALA A 282 -1.81 -20.21 19.23
C ALA A 282 -1.09 -21.32 18.45
N SER A 283 -1.05 -21.25 17.12
CA SER A 283 -0.31 -22.23 16.30
C SER A 283 1.21 -22.13 16.47
N ALA A 284 1.75 -20.91 16.58
CA ALA A 284 3.18 -20.70 16.74
C ALA A 284 3.71 -21.21 18.10
N SER A 285 2.92 -21.07 19.17
CA SER A 285 3.28 -21.61 20.49
C SER A 285 3.20 -23.15 20.56
N ALA A 286 2.36 -23.77 19.74
CA ALA A 286 2.29 -25.24 19.62
C ALA A 286 3.49 -25.81 18.83
N GLU A 287 3.98 -25.11 17.79
CA GLU A 287 5.18 -25.51 17.06
C GLU A 287 6.46 -25.37 17.91
N SER A 288 6.54 -24.38 18.81
CA SER A 288 7.76 -24.21 19.64
C SER A 288 7.88 -25.24 20.76
N THR A 289 6.77 -25.81 21.25
CA THR A 289 6.77 -26.82 22.33
C THR A 289 7.04 -28.24 21.84
N THR A 290 6.94 -28.49 20.53
CA THR A 290 7.21 -29.82 19.93
C THR A 290 8.67 -30.03 19.54
N HIS A 291 9.50 -28.98 19.60
CA HIS A 291 10.93 -29.01 19.26
C HIS A 291 11.85 -28.79 20.47
N SER A 292 11.31 -28.74 21.68
CA SER A 292 12.05 -28.71 22.96
C SER A 292 12.01 -30.08 23.63
#